data_AF-A0A833D9M2-F1
#
_entry.id   AF-A0A833D9M2-F1
#
_cell.length_a   1.000
_cell.length_b   1.000
_cell.length_c   1.000
_cell.angle_alpha   90.00
_cell.angle_beta   90.00
_cell.angle_gamma   90.00
#
_symmetry.space_group_name_H-M   'P 1'
#
loop_
_entity.id
_entity.type
_entity.pdbx_description
1 polymer ?
#
loop_
_entity_poly.entity_id
_entity_poly.type
_entity_poly.pdbx_seq_one_letter_code
_entity_poly.pdbx_strand_id
1 'polypeptide(L)'
;RDPSYGAVMMFGLGGILVEVLRDVAFRALPLSPSDARAMLEEIKGRQILAGIRGAPPVDKDALIRLMLTISDLCSAFPEIAELDLNPVRARADGLDILDARILLGAS
;
A
#
# COMPACT_ATOMS: atom_id res chain seq x y z
N ARG A 1 10.74 4.01 -8.29
CA ARG A 1 10.66 5.37 -8.89
C ARG A 1 10.29 5.26 -10.36
N ASP A 2 9.39 6.11 -10.83
CA ASP A 2 9.04 6.27 -12.24
C ASP A 2 9.84 7.45 -12.85
N PRO A 3 10.38 7.33 -14.08
CA PRO A 3 11.15 8.40 -14.71
C PRO A 3 10.38 9.70 -14.95
N SER A 4 9.06 9.63 -15.12
CA SER A 4 8.19 10.77 -15.42
C SER A 4 7.51 11.33 -14.17
N TYR A 5 7.21 10.48 -13.18
CA TYR A 5 6.41 10.84 -12.01
C TYR A 5 7.18 10.85 -10.67
N GLY A 6 8.45 10.45 -10.64
CA GLY A 6 9.24 10.43 -9.41
C GLY A 6 8.90 9.23 -8.52
N ALA A 7 8.71 9.44 -7.21
CA ALA A 7 8.33 8.36 -6.31
C ALA A 7 6.83 8.04 -6.46
N VAL A 8 6.50 6.76 -6.60
CA VAL A 8 5.13 6.26 -6.83
C VAL A 8 4.87 5.14 -5.84
N MET A 9 3.71 5.17 -5.20
CA MET A 9 3.21 4.08 -4.36
C MET A 9 2.29 3.17 -5.18
N MET A 10 2.45 1.87 -4.96
CA MET A 10 1.53 0.83 -5.42
C MET A 10 0.83 0.24 -4.21
N PHE A 11 -0.49 0.11 -4.27
CA PHE A 11 -1.28 -0.62 -3.28
C PHE A 11 -2.09 -1.71 -3.99
N GLY A 12 -2.09 -2.91 -3.43
CA GLY A 12 -2.85 -4.04 -3.95
C GLY A 12 -3.04 -5.11 -2.88
N LEU A 13 -3.96 -6.04 -3.13
CA LEU A 13 -4.11 -7.19 -2.24
C LEU A 13 -3.02 -8.23 -2.53
N GLY A 14 -2.51 -8.86 -1.48
CA GLY A 14 -1.56 -9.96 -1.61
C GLY A 14 -2.24 -11.29 -1.93
N GLY A 15 -1.44 -12.23 -2.44
CA GLY A 15 -1.87 -13.61 -2.71
C GLY A 15 -1.89 -13.93 -4.20
N ILE A 16 -1.65 -15.21 -4.51
CA ILE A 16 -1.42 -15.73 -5.87
C ILE A 16 -2.47 -15.26 -6.88
N LEU A 17 -3.75 -15.32 -6.52
CA LEU A 17 -4.82 -14.96 -7.43
C LEU A 17 -4.82 -13.46 -7.78
N VAL A 18 -4.42 -12.60 -6.84
CA VAL A 18 -4.39 -11.15 -7.04
C VAL A 18 -3.19 -10.73 -7.88
N GLU A 19 -2.04 -11.38 -7.69
CA GLU A 19 -0.83 -11.18 -8.52
C GLU A 19 -1.10 -11.44 -10.01
N VAL A 20 -1.88 -12.49 -10.31
CA VAL A 20 -2.30 -12.81 -11.69
C VAL A 20 -3.26 -11.75 -12.26
N LEU A 21 -4.16 -11.23 -11.43
CA LEU A 21 -5.18 -10.25 -11.85
C LEU A 21 -4.64 -8.81 -11.93
N ARG A 22 -3.42 -8.56 -11.43
CA ARG A 22 -2.78 -7.24 -11.36
C ARG A 22 -3.72 -6.17 -10.78
N ASP A 23 -4.39 -6.52 -9.70
CA ASP A 23 -5.36 -5.63 -9.05
C ASP A 23 -4.64 -4.66 -8.10
N VAL A 24 -4.21 -3.53 -8.66
CA VAL A 24 -3.39 -2.53 -7.98
C VAL A 24 -3.86 -1.12 -8.30
N ALA A 25 -3.69 -0.22 -7.33
CA ALA A 25 -3.84 1.22 -7.49
C ALA A 25 -2.47 1.89 -7.37
N PHE A 26 -2.24 2.93 -8.18
CA PHE A 26 -1.00 3.71 -8.17
C PHE A 26 -1.26 5.16 -7.84
N ARG A 27 -0.34 5.78 -7.12
CA ARG A 27 -0.34 7.22 -6.85
C ARG A 27 1.08 7.77 -6.78
N ALA A 28 1.29 8.96 -7.33
CA ALA A 28 2.51 9.72 -7.10
C ALA A 28 2.58 10.17 -5.63
N LEU A 29 3.80 10.28 -5.10
CA LEU A 29 4.05 10.81 -3.77
C LEU A 29 4.36 12.32 -3.82
N PRO A 30 4.03 13.08 -2.76
CA PRO A 30 3.40 12.65 -1.51
C PRO A 30 1.88 12.38 -1.64
N LEU A 31 1.35 11.48 -0.82
CA LEU A 31 -0.07 11.16 -0.71
C LEU A 31 -0.82 12.12 0.20
N SER A 32 -2.03 12.51 -0.21
CA SER A 32 -3.05 13.04 0.70
C SER A 32 -3.87 11.90 1.35
N PRO A 33 -4.55 12.15 2.48
CA PRO A 33 -5.50 11.18 3.06
C PRO A 33 -6.62 10.78 2.08
N SER A 34 -7.04 11.68 1.20
CA SER A 34 -8.02 11.38 0.14
C SER A 34 -7.45 10.43 -0.91
N ASP A 35 -6.18 10.57 -1.28
CA ASP A 35 -5.53 9.66 -2.23
C ASP A 35 -5.45 8.25 -1.66
N ALA A 36 -5.01 8.12 -0.41
CA ALA A 36 -4.94 6.84 0.30
C ALA A 36 -6.32 6.16 0.40
N ARG A 37 -7.38 6.92 0.71
CA ARG A 37 -8.76 6.40 0.70
C ARG A 37 -9.19 5.94 -0.70
N ALA A 38 -8.89 6.73 -1.73
CA ALA A 38 -9.24 6.40 -3.10
C ALA A 38 -8.53 5.11 -3.57
N MET A 39 -7.25 4.92 -3.24
CA MET A 39 -6.51 3.70 -3.57
C MET A 39 -7.17 2.42 -3.01
N LEU A 40 -7.74 2.47 -1.79
CA LEU A 40 -8.48 1.34 -1.22
C LEU A 40 -9.78 1.02 -1.99
N GLU A 41 -10.41 2.03 -2.58
CA GLU A 41 -11.68 1.88 -3.29
C GLU A 41 -11.49 1.58 -4.79
N GLU A 42 -10.29 1.79 -5.35
CA GLU A 42 -9.97 1.53 -6.76
C GLU A 42 -9.61 0.08 -7.05
N ILE A 43 -9.12 -0.67 -6.06
CA ILE A 43 -8.84 -2.09 -6.23
C ILE A 43 -10.17 -2.87 -6.41
N LYS A 44 -10.23 -3.76 -7.40
CA LYS A 44 -11.37 -4.64 -7.69
C LYS A 44 -11.70 -5.52 -6.48
N GLY A 45 -10.69 -5.93 -5.75
CA GLY A 45 -10.77 -6.74 -4.55
C GLY A 45 -11.20 -5.98 -3.29
N ARG A 46 -11.58 -4.70 -3.35
CA ARG A 46 -12.00 -3.91 -2.17
C ARG A 46 -13.06 -4.56 -1.28
N GLN A 47 -13.89 -5.44 -1.83
CA GLN A 47 -14.86 -6.23 -1.05
C GLN A 47 -14.20 -7.18 -0.04
N ILE A 48 -12.97 -7.64 -0.30
CA ILE A 48 -12.18 -8.43 0.64
C ILE A 48 -11.84 -7.60 1.88
N LEU A 49 -11.52 -6.32 1.71
CA LEU A 49 -11.28 -5.39 2.82
C LEU A 49 -12.54 -5.15 3.66
N ALA A 50 -13.73 -5.29 3.07
CA ALA A 50 -15.01 -5.19 3.79
C ALA A 50 -15.39 -6.47 4.56
N GLY A 51 -14.58 -7.53 4.47
CA GLY A 51 -14.86 -8.84 5.04
C GLY A 51 -15.63 -9.73 4.06
N ILE A 52 -15.22 -10.99 3.96
CA ILE A 52 -15.87 -12.02 3.13
C ILE A 52 -16.20 -13.24 3.97
N ARG A 53 -17.27 -13.96 3.61
CA ARG A 53 -17.67 -15.22 4.25
C ARG A 53 -17.84 -15.11 5.78
N GLY A 54 -18.39 -13.98 6.25
CA GLY A 54 -18.64 -13.73 7.68
C GLY A 54 -17.41 -13.25 8.46
N ALA A 55 -16.25 -13.08 7.82
CA ALA A 55 -15.11 -12.43 8.45
C ALA A 55 -15.39 -10.94 8.67
N PRO A 56 -14.88 -10.34 9.76
CA PRO A 56 -15.02 -8.91 9.99
C PRO A 56 -14.24 -8.10 8.92
N PRO A 57 -14.64 -6.84 8.65
CA PRO A 57 -13.85 -5.94 7.82
C PRO A 57 -12.48 -5.69 8.45
N VAL A 58 -11.48 -5.38 7.61
CA VAL A 58 -10.17 -4.95 8.11
C VAL A 58 -10.23 -3.49 8.59
N ASP A 59 -9.30 -3.11 9.46
CA ASP A 59 -9.07 -1.72 9.83
C ASP A 59 -8.50 -0.95 8.63
N LYS A 60 -9.41 -0.37 7.83
CA LYS A 60 -9.07 0.47 6.68
C LYS A 60 -8.30 1.72 7.10
N ASP A 61 -8.57 2.27 8.28
CA ASP A 61 -7.87 3.45 8.76
C ASP A 61 -6.41 3.12 9.13
N ALA A 62 -6.12 1.91 9.61
CA ALA A 62 -4.74 1.43 9.79
C ALA A 62 -3.99 1.36 8.45
N LEU A 63 -4.62 0.84 7.40
CA LEU A 63 -4.03 0.82 6.05
C LEU A 63 -3.77 2.24 5.53
N ILE A 64 -4.72 3.16 5.69
CA ILE A 64 -4.56 4.57 5.30
C ILE A 64 -3.38 5.20 6.05
N ARG A 65 -3.31 5.03 7.38
CA ARG A 65 -2.20 5.54 8.20
C ARG A 65 -0.85 4.98 7.75
N LEU A 66 -0.79 3.68 7.43
CA LEU A 66 0.42 3.06 6.91
C LEU A 66 0.86 3.70 5.57
N MET A 67 -0.07 3.83 4.61
CA MET A 67 0.25 4.44 3.31
C MET A 67 0.75 5.88 3.44
N LEU A 68 0.11 6.69 4.30
CA LEU A 68 0.56 8.06 4.57
C LEU A 68 1.95 8.08 5.23
N THR A 69 2.20 7.19 6.20
CA THR A 69 3.50 7.09 6.87
C THR A 69 4.61 6.73 5.88
N ILE A 70 4.36 5.79 4.97
CA ILE A 70 5.33 5.42 3.93
C ILE A 70 5.52 6.54 2.91
N SER A 71 4.46 7.26 2.56
CA SER A 71 4.56 8.47 1.71
C SER A 71 5.50 9.51 2.33
N ASP A 72 5.32 9.79 3.62
CA ASP A 72 6.13 10.76 4.36
C ASP A 72 7.58 10.28 4.48
N LEU A 73 7.79 8.98 4.77
CA LEU A 73 9.13 8.36 4.84
C LEU A 73 9.87 8.50 3.51
N CYS A 74 9.26 8.11 2.39
CA CYS A 74 9.89 8.20 1.07
C CYS A 74 10.13 9.66 0.63
N SER A 75 9.34 10.61 1.13
CA SER A 75 9.52 12.04 0.88
C SER A 75 10.65 12.63 1.73
N ALA A 76 10.82 12.15 2.96
CA ALA A 76 11.88 12.57 3.88
C ALA A 76 13.25 11.99 3.54
N PHE A 77 13.30 10.81 2.89
CA PHE A 77 14.54 10.10 2.55
C PHE A 77 14.61 9.81 1.04
N PRO A 78 15.03 10.78 0.21
CA PRO A 78 15.14 10.62 -1.23
C PRO A 78 16.08 9.49 -1.67
N GLU A 79 17.00 9.06 -0.82
CA GLU A 79 17.88 7.91 -1.06
C GLU A 79 17.13 6.58 -1.14
N ILE A 80 15.89 6.49 -0.65
CA ILE A 80 15.07 5.30 -0.82
C ILE A 80 14.69 5.17 -2.31
N ALA A 81 15.26 4.17 -2.98
CA ALA A 81 14.95 3.86 -4.37
C ALA A 81 13.71 2.97 -4.49
N GLU A 82 13.57 2.01 -3.56
CA GLU A 82 12.46 1.07 -3.46
C GLU A 82 12.17 0.77 -2.00
N LEU A 83 10.89 0.70 -1.65
CA LEU A 83 10.40 0.21 -0.37
C LEU A 83 9.24 -0.74 -0.67
N ASP A 84 9.38 -2.00 -0.27
CA ASP A 84 8.38 -3.04 -0.45
C ASP A 84 7.95 -3.58 0.91
N LEU A 85 6.63 -3.57 1.15
CA LEU A 85 6.01 -4.15 2.35
C LEU A 85 5.14 -5.31 1.88
N ASN A 86 5.69 -6.52 1.91
CA ASN A 86 4.97 -7.70 1.44
C ASN A 86 5.47 -8.97 2.17
N PRO A 87 4.64 -9.62 3.01
CA PRO A 87 3.21 -9.37 3.20
C PRO A 87 2.89 -8.35 4.30
N VAL A 88 1.81 -7.59 4.08
CA VAL A 88 1.10 -6.84 5.13
C VAL A 88 -0.18 -7.58 5.49
N ARG A 89 -0.34 -7.96 6.76
CA ARG A 89 -1.51 -8.68 7.27
C ARG A 89 -2.47 -7.73 7.99
N ALA A 90 -3.49 -7.24 7.29
CA ALA A 90 -4.55 -6.42 7.87
C ALA A 90 -5.68 -7.27 8.49
N ARG A 91 -6.23 -6.79 9.62
CA ARG A 91 -7.29 -7.40 10.43
C ARG A 91 -8.22 -6.31 10.98
N ALA A 92 -9.29 -6.70 11.66
CA ALA A 92 -10.25 -5.76 12.24
C ALA A 92 -9.66 -4.85 13.33
N ASP A 93 -8.54 -5.26 13.95
CA ASP A 93 -7.87 -4.59 15.06
C ASP A 93 -6.52 -3.96 14.67
N GLY A 94 -6.25 -3.82 13.37
CA GLY A 94 -5.04 -3.19 12.85
C GLY A 94 -4.33 -4.02 11.79
N LEU A 95 -3.01 -3.96 11.77
CA LEU A 95 -2.19 -4.67 10.79
C LEU A 95 -0.82 -5.04 11.36
N ASP A 96 -0.19 -6.06 10.78
CA ASP A 96 1.24 -6.34 10.95
C ASP A 96 1.94 -6.27 9.60
N ILE A 97 3.16 -5.71 9.59
CA ILE A 97 4.09 -5.86 8.47
C ILE A 97 4.92 -7.11 8.78
N LEU A 98 4.78 -8.14 7.96
CA LEU A 98 5.44 -9.43 8.20
C LEU A 98 6.83 -9.51 7.56
N ASP A 99 7.04 -8.76 6.48
CA ASP A 99 8.33 -8.58 5.83
C ASP A 99 8.42 -7.17 5.21
N ALA A 100 9.64 -6.63 5.17
CA ALA A 100 9.93 -5.32 4.62
C ALA A 100 11.30 -5.31 3.96
N ARG A 101 11.38 -4.79 2.74
CA ARG A 101 12.63 -4.61 2.00
C ARG A 101 12.78 -3.16 1.59
N ILE A 102 13.96 -2.60 1.81
CA ILE A 102 14.33 -1.25 1.36
C ILE A 102 15.59 -1.37 0.52
N LEU A 103 15.55 -0.82 -0.71
CA LEU A 103 16.74 -0.58 -1.50
C LEU A 103 17.04 0.92 -1.50
N LEU A 104 18.31 1.24 -1.23
CA LEU A 104 18.82 2.58 -1.32
C LEU A 104 19.43 2.80 -2.72
N GLY A 105 19.16 3.97 -3.30
CA GLY A 105 19.80 4.43 -4.52
C GLY A 105 21.21 4.93 -4.24
N ALA A 106 22.07 4.88 -5.26
CA ALA A 106 23.36 5.56 -5.20
C ALA A 106 23.13 7.08 -5.15
N SER A 107 23.87 7.76 -4.27
CA SER A 107 23.93 9.22 -4.19
C SER A 107 24.56 9.84 -5.43
#